data_AF-A0A7L6BCN8-F1
#
_entry.id   AF-A0A7L6BCN8-F1
#
_cell.length_a   1.000
_cell.length_b   1.000
_cell.length_c   1.000
_cell.angle_alpha   90.00
_cell.angle_beta   90.00
_cell.angle_gamma   90.00
#
_symmetry.space_group_name_H-M   'P 1'
#
loop_
_entity.id
_entity.type
_entity.pdbx_description
1 polymer ?
#
loop_
_entity_poly.entity_id
_entity_poly.type
_entity_poly.pdbx_seq_one_letter_code
_entity_poly.pdbx_strand_id
1 'polypeptide(L)'
;MAAEKAAAQIPREDRGKAALTELFQSLKGNGTPIIAEKIVEEGVRAVRFEGWQGTRDGDRVVQQSLRKTLYIKFKIRDNDVYERALGYIREYY
;
A
#
# COMPACT_ATOMS: atom_id res chain seq x y z
N MET A 1 4.70 38.64 -11.18
CA MET A 1 4.23 37.63 -10.21
C MET A 1 3.12 36.86 -10.91
N ALA A 2 3.09 35.55 -11.06
CA ALA A 2 3.83 34.49 -10.40
C ALA A 2 3.98 33.33 -11.40
N ALA A 3 5.22 32.93 -11.67
CA ALA A 3 5.48 31.56 -12.04
C ALA A 3 5.39 30.72 -10.75
N GLU A 4 5.05 29.44 -10.90
CA GLU A 4 5.15 28.39 -9.87
C GLU A 4 4.01 28.35 -8.83
N LYS A 5 2.99 27.53 -9.09
CA LYS A 5 2.41 26.55 -8.13
C LYS A 5 1.24 25.78 -8.75
N ALA A 6 1.42 25.28 -9.96
CA ALA A 6 0.74 24.06 -10.36
C ALA A 6 1.48 22.87 -9.70
N ALA A 7 1.57 22.88 -8.37
CA ALA A 7 1.95 21.69 -7.63
C ALA A 7 0.75 20.75 -7.77
N ALA A 8 0.78 19.92 -8.82
CA ALA A 8 -0.16 18.81 -8.98
C ALA A 8 -0.29 18.15 -7.61
N GLN A 9 -1.47 18.30 -7.01
CA GLN A 9 -1.74 17.74 -5.69
C GLN A 9 -1.73 16.24 -5.88
N ILE A 10 -0.56 15.62 -5.71
CA ILE A 10 -0.40 14.18 -5.85
C ILE A 10 -1.50 13.55 -4.98
N PRO A 11 -2.44 12.79 -5.58
CA PRO A 11 -3.56 12.23 -4.83
C PRO A 11 -3.02 11.40 -3.66
N ARG A 12 -3.77 11.36 -2.56
CA ARG A 12 -3.37 10.63 -1.35
C ARG A 12 -3.00 9.17 -1.68
N GLU A 13 -3.72 8.60 -2.64
CA GLU A 13 -3.46 7.29 -3.24
C GLU A 13 -2.08 7.16 -3.90
N ASP A 14 -1.62 8.16 -4.67
CA ASP A 14 -0.28 8.12 -5.27
C ASP A 14 0.83 8.19 -4.19
N ARG A 15 0.59 8.94 -3.10
CA ARG A 15 1.53 9.00 -1.96
C ARG A 15 1.61 7.67 -1.23
N GLY A 16 0.46 7.00 -1.03
CA GLY A 16 0.41 5.66 -0.47
C GLY A 16 1.13 4.63 -1.34
N LYS A 17 0.94 4.71 -2.67
CA LYS A 17 1.68 3.88 -3.63
C LYS A 17 3.19 4.11 -3.54
N ALA A 18 3.63 5.37 -3.46
CA ALA A 18 5.04 5.71 -3.33
C ALA A 18 5.66 5.19 -2.03
N ALA A 19 4.99 5.37 -0.88
CA ALA A 19 5.45 4.89 0.42
C ALA A 19 5.57 3.35 0.48
N LEU A 20 4.58 2.64 -0.06
CA LEU A 20 4.65 1.19 -0.19
C LEU A 20 5.80 0.77 -1.11
N THR A 21 6.00 1.48 -2.22
CA THR A 21 7.11 1.23 -3.14
C THR A 21 8.47 1.36 -2.47
N GLU A 22 8.69 2.43 -1.71
CA GLU A 22 9.92 2.65 -0.97
C GLU A 22 10.16 1.62 0.13
N LEU A 23 9.09 1.22 0.85
CA LEU A 23 9.13 0.15 1.85
C LEU A 23 9.65 -1.16 1.23
N PHE A 24 9.06 -1.58 0.11
CA PHE A 24 9.49 -2.81 -0.55
C PHE A 24 10.89 -2.66 -1.16
N GLN A 25 11.24 -1.49 -1.74
CA GLN A 25 12.59 -1.16 -2.25
C GLN A 25 13.69 -1.43 -1.23
N SER A 26 13.43 -1.12 0.03
CA SER A 26 14.37 -1.37 1.12
C SER A 26 14.61 -2.85 1.43
N LEU A 27 13.72 -3.76 1.02
CA LEU A 27 13.83 -5.20 1.27
C LEU A 27 14.78 -5.94 0.31
N LYS A 28 15.50 -5.22 -0.58
CA LYS A 28 16.56 -5.73 -1.47
C LYS A 28 16.27 -7.12 -2.07
N GLY A 29 15.24 -7.21 -2.91
CA GLY A 29 14.91 -8.43 -3.67
C GLY A 29 14.85 -8.19 -5.18
N ASN A 30 15.13 -9.21 -5.99
CA ASN A 30 15.07 -9.12 -7.47
C ASN A 30 13.66 -8.88 -8.05
N GLY A 31 12.60 -8.77 -7.23
CA GLY A 31 11.21 -8.55 -7.66
C GLY A 31 10.54 -7.30 -7.07
N THR A 32 11.31 -6.47 -6.37
CA THR A 32 10.82 -5.45 -5.45
C THR A 32 9.82 -4.40 -5.99
N PRO A 33 10.03 -3.75 -7.15
CA PRO A 33 9.04 -2.80 -7.68
C PRO A 33 7.71 -3.48 -8.02
N ILE A 34 7.75 -4.73 -8.50
CA ILE A 34 6.57 -5.53 -8.84
C ILE A 34 5.78 -5.90 -7.57
N ILE A 35 6.47 -6.10 -6.44
CA ILE A 35 5.84 -6.37 -5.14
C ILE A 35 4.96 -5.21 -4.71
N ALA A 36 5.55 -4.02 -4.73
CA ALA A 36 4.87 -2.81 -4.33
C ALA A 36 3.64 -2.55 -5.19
N GLU A 37 3.79 -2.59 -6.52
CA GLU A 37 2.66 -2.38 -7.42
C GLU A 37 1.55 -3.38 -7.19
N LYS A 38 1.87 -4.64 -6.95
CA LYS A 38 0.84 -5.68 -6.75
C LYS A 38 0.17 -5.61 -5.39
N ILE A 39 0.89 -5.19 -4.35
CA ILE A 39 0.32 -4.94 -3.02
C ILE A 39 -0.57 -3.72 -3.05
N VAL A 40 -0.14 -2.66 -3.74
CA VAL A 40 -0.95 -1.47 -3.97
C VAL A 40 -2.19 -1.88 -4.76
N GLU A 41 -2.07 -2.55 -5.91
CA GLU A 41 -3.25 -2.97 -6.67
C GLU A 41 -4.20 -3.88 -5.88
N GLU A 42 -3.72 -4.91 -5.18
CA GLU A 42 -4.60 -5.88 -4.50
C GLU A 42 -5.12 -5.36 -3.15
N GLY A 43 -4.29 -4.63 -2.41
CA GLY A 43 -4.65 -4.00 -1.13
C GLY A 43 -5.51 -2.76 -1.32
N VAL A 44 -5.18 -1.90 -2.29
CA VAL A 44 -5.96 -0.70 -2.62
C VAL A 44 -7.32 -1.06 -3.23
N ARG A 45 -7.39 -2.13 -4.01
CA ARG A 45 -8.67 -2.60 -4.57
C ARG A 45 -9.61 -3.14 -3.49
N ALA A 46 -9.09 -3.63 -2.37
CA ALA A 46 -9.90 -3.99 -1.20
C ALA A 46 -10.46 -2.77 -0.45
N VAL A 47 -9.72 -1.65 -0.44
CA VAL A 47 -10.10 -0.37 0.20
C VAL A 47 -10.86 0.58 -0.71
N ARG A 48 -11.05 0.25 -2.00
CA ARG A 48 -11.82 1.05 -2.96
C ARG A 48 -13.27 1.33 -2.53
N PHE A 49 -13.78 0.62 -1.52
CA PHE A 49 -14.97 1.03 -0.81
C PHE A 49 -14.57 2.09 0.23
N GLU A 50 -14.91 3.36 -0.02
CA GLU A 50 -14.84 4.41 1.01
C GLU A 50 -15.49 3.90 2.31
N GLY A 51 -14.76 4.01 3.42
CA GLY A 51 -15.26 3.57 4.74
C GLY A 51 -14.87 2.15 5.16
N TRP A 52 -14.00 1.44 4.43
CA TRP A 52 -13.48 0.14 4.86
C TRP A 52 -12.89 0.16 6.28
N GLN A 53 -12.21 1.26 6.65
CA GLN A 53 -11.64 1.49 7.99
C GLN A 53 -12.69 1.51 9.11
N GLY A 54 -13.94 1.90 8.78
CA GLY A 54 -15.06 1.96 9.71
C GLY A 54 -15.78 0.62 9.90
N THR A 55 -15.39 -0.43 9.17
CA THR A 55 -16.08 -1.72 9.21
C THR A 55 -15.12 -2.85 9.55
N ARG A 56 -15.58 -3.81 10.38
CA ARG A 56 -14.79 -4.99 10.75
C ARG A 56 -14.49 -5.87 9.52
N ASP A 57 -15.44 -5.96 8.59
CA ASP A 57 -15.26 -6.71 7.35
C ASP A 57 -14.26 -6.03 6.41
N GLY A 58 -14.33 -4.71 6.23
CA GLY A 58 -13.37 -3.96 5.41
C GLY A 58 -11.94 -4.11 5.93
N ASP A 59 -11.72 -3.90 7.22
CA ASP A 59 -10.40 -4.11 7.84
C ASP A 59 -9.89 -5.55 7.64
N ARG A 60 -10.76 -6.55 7.81
CA ARG A 60 -10.39 -7.96 7.62
C ARG A 60 -10.01 -8.27 6.18
N VAL A 61 -10.72 -7.73 5.19
CA VAL A 61 -10.41 -7.94 3.76
C VAL A 61 -9.05 -7.34 3.42
N VAL A 62 -8.73 -6.14 3.91
CA VAL A 62 -7.42 -5.50 3.67
C VAL A 62 -6.29 -6.31 4.29
N GLN A 63 -6.45 -6.71 5.55
CA GLN A 63 -5.46 -7.55 6.22
C GLN A 63 -5.22 -8.87 5.48
N GLN A 64 -6.28 -9.51 4.99
CA GLN A 64 -6.18 -10.76 4.23
C GLN A 64 -5.51 -10.56 2.86
N SER A 65 -5.90 -9.53 2.11
CA SER A 65 -5.28 -9.21 0.80
C SER A 65 -3.79 -8.90 0.93
N LEU A 66 -3.42 -8.14 1.96
CA LEU A 66 -2.04 -7.80 2.25
C LEU A 66 -1.23 -9.04 2.64
N ARG A 67 -1.74 -9.88 3.56
CA ARG A 67 -1.10 -11.15 3.93
C ARG A 67 -0.95 -12.10 2.75
N LYS A 68 -2.01 -12.25 1.93
CA LYS A 68 -1.98 -13.13 0.75
C LYS A 68 -0.88 -12.68 -0.20
N THR A 69 -0.75 -11.38 -0.44
CA THR A 69 0.24 -10.86 -1.37
C THR A 69 1.66 -11.02 -0.82
N LEU A 70 1.91 -10.59 0.42
CA LEU A 70 3.22 -10.73 1.06
C LEU A 70 3.65 -12.19 1.19
N TYR A 71 2.79 -13.05 1.74
CA TYR A 71 3.18 -14.39 2.18
C TYR A 71 3.09 -15.41 1.06
N ILE A 72 2.05 -15.33 0.21
CA ILE A 72 1.83 -16.31 -0.86
C ILE A 72 2.56 -15.91 -2.13
N LYS A 73 2.41 -14.66 -2.60
CA LYS A 73 3.03 -14.24 -3.87
C LYS A 73 4.53 -14.01 -3.70
N PHE A 74 4.94 -13.36 -2.60
CA PHE A 74 6.31 -12.90 -2.43
C PHE A 74 7.11 -13.63 -1.36
N LYS A 75 6.48 -14.55 -0.62
CA LYS A 75 7.11 -15.33 0.45
C LYS A 75 7.79 -14.47 1.52
N ILE A 76 7.38 -13.21 1.66
CA ILE A 76 7.83 -12.30 2.72
C ILE A 76 7.02 -12.64 3.96
N ARG A 77 7.65 -13.29 4.94
CA ARG A 77 7.04 -13.64 6.23
C ARG A 77 7.51 -12.72 7.36
N ASP A 78 7.79 -11.47 7.00
CA ASP A 78 8.24 -10.45 7.92
C ASP A 78 7.04 -9.67 8.47
N ASN A 79 6.87 -9.70 9.80
CA ASN A 79 5.74 -9.05 10.44
C ASN A 79 5.90 -7.52 10.44
N ASP A 80 7.11 -7.00 10.54
CA ASP A 80 7.38 -5.55 10.50
C ASP A 80 6.96 -4.99 9.13
N VAL A 81 7.29 -5.70 8.05
CA VAL A 81 6.87 -5.34 6.69
C VAL A 81 5.36 -5.33 6.55
N TYR A 82 4.68 -6.31 7.13
CA TYR A 82 3.22 -6.37 7.13
C TYR A 82 2.60 -5.19 7.89
N GLU A 83 3.09 -4.90 9.10
CA GLU A 83 2.57 -3.82 9.94
C GLU A 83 2.80 -2.45 9.29
N ARG A 84 3.98 -2.22 8.70
CA ARG A 84 4.30 -0.97 8.00
C ARG A 84 3.46 -0.81 6.73
N ALA A 85 3.28 -1.87 5.95
CA ALA A 85 2.43 -1.80 4.77
C ALA A 85 0.95 -1.57 5.13
N LEU A 86 0.44 -2.21 6.18
CA LEU A 86 -0.92 -1.96 6.69
C LEU A 86 -1.07 -0.52 7.20
N GLY A 87 -0.05 0.00 7.91
CA GLY A 87 0.00 1.38 8.38
C GLY A 87 -0.10 2.38 7.23
N TYR A 88 0.69 2.19 6.16
CA TYR A 88 0.59 3.04 4.98
C TYR A 88 -0.76 2.91 4.28
N ILE A 89 -1.32 1.71 4.18
CA ILE A 89 -2.67 1.55 3.62
C ILE A 89 -3.69 2.36 4.43
N ARG A 90 -3.63 2.32 5.77
CA ARG A 90 -4.53 3.10 6.64
C ARG A 90 -4.27 4.61 6.62
N GLU A 91 -3.03 5.03 6.41
CA GLU A 91 -2.66 6.43 6.39
C GLU A 91 -3.06 7.12 5.08
N TYR A 92 -3.05 6.38 3.97
CA TYR A 92 -3.25 6.94 2.63
C TYR A 92 -4.57 6.56 1.95
N TYR A 93 -5.28 5.53 2.44
CA TYR A 93 -6.54 5.00 1.88
C TYR A 93 -7.57 4.67 2.98
#